data_AF-A0AAW1ZZ86-F1
#
_entry.id   AF-A0AAW1ZZ86-F1
#
_cell.length_a   1.000
_cell.length_b   1.000
_cell.length_c   1.000
_cell.angle_alpha   90.00
_cell.angle_beta   90.00
_cell.angle_gamma   90.00
#
_symmetry.space_group_name_H-M   'P 1'
#
loop_
_entity.id
_entity.type
_entity.pdbx_description
1 polymer ?
#
loop_
_entity_poly.entity_id
_entity_poly.type
_entity_poly.pdbx_seq_one_letter_code
_entity_poly.pdbx_strand_id
1 'polypeptide(L)'
;MNQTDSKHVLAIFVGALSTLCVETCPENFFQLPDSLCCMRCPEGMFVAKNCSRGPEVHFGVHCDKCRRCEEIGQITVSNCTLFSDTQCDIGQLSQLTLYGCSLVVVAVFMLAVIMAVFFFIRIRKSGESDESSEGEPCKRRRDSLKKILI
;
A
#
# COMPACT_ATOMS: atom_id res chain seq x y z
N MET A 1 86.66 -31.51 -9.58
CA MET A 1 86.09 -31.01 -8.31
C MET A 1 86.15 -29.49 -8.31
N ASN A 2 85.01 -28.81 -8.52
CA ASN A 2 84.63 -27.69 -7.67
C ASN A 2 83.14 -27.37 -7.89
N GLN A 3 82.39 -27.50 -6.81
CA GLN A 3 80.98 -27.22 -6.63
C GLN A 3 80.84 -25.78 -6.15
N THR A 4 79.84 -25.04 -6.63
CA THR A 4 79.19 -23.79 -6.14
C THR A 4 78.80 -22.94 -7.35
N ASP A 5 77.65 -22.29 -7.47
CA ASP A 5 76.54 -22.11 -6.55
C ASP A 5 75.30 -21.71 -7.36
N SER A 6 74.14 -22.16 -6.91
CA SER A 6 72.83 -21.86 -7.48
C SER A 6 72.50 -20.38 -7.23
N LYS A 7 72.75 -19.50 -8.22
CA LYS A 7 72.24 -18.12 -8.18
C LYS A 7 70.81 -18.11 -8.69
N HIS A 8 69.89 -18.41 -7.76
CA HIS A 8 68.48 -18.07 -7.89
C HIS A 8 68.37 -16.58 -8.19
N VAL A 9 67.98 -16.25 -9.42
CA VAL A 9 67.46 -14.93 -9.78
C VAL A 9 66.09 -14.83 -9.13
N LEU A 10 66.05 -14.41 -7.86
CA LEU A 10 64.84 -13.92 -7.23
C LEU A 10 64.51 -12.58 -7.90
N ALA A 11 63.70 -12.64 -8.95
CA ALA A 11 63.01 -11.47 -9.47
C ALA A 11 62.05 -11.00 -8.38
N ILE A 12 62.43 -9.94 -7.68
CA ILE A 12 61.57 -9.22 -6.76
C ILE A 12 60.54 -8.48 -7.63
N PHE A 13 59.37 -9.06 -7.81
CA PHE A 13 58.21 -8.33 -8.30
C PHE A 13 57.80 -7.35 -7.19
N VAL A 14 58.26 -6.11 -7.30
CA VAL A 14 57.69 -4.98 -6.56
C VAL A 14 56.32 -4.72 -7.16
N GLY A 15 55.34 -5.50 -6.72
CA GLY A 15 53.94 -5.18 -6.93
C GLY A 15 53.65 -3.90 -6.17
N ALA A 16 53.61 -2.78 -6.87
CA ALA A 16 52.95 -1.58 -6.38
C ALA A 16 51.49 -1.95 -6.12
N LEU A 17 51.19 -2.40 -4.89
CA LEU A 17 49.86 -2.33 -4.33
C LEU A 17 49.55 -0.85 -4.21
N SER A 18 49.10 -0.25 -5.31
CA SER A 18 48.22 0.90 -5.27
C SER A 18 46.95 0.42 -4.58
N THR A 19 46.99 0.35 -3.25
CA THR A 19 45.79 0.39 -2.43
C THR A 19 45.07 1.64 -2.88
N LEU A 20 44.01 1.46 -3.67
CA LEU A 20 42.97 2.45 -3.85
C LEU A 20 42.63 2.91 -2.43
N CYS A 21 43.11 4.10 -2.04
CA CYS A 21 42.60 4.77 -0.87
C CYS A 21 41.12 5.00 -1.18
N VAL A 22 40.27 4.10 -0.72
CA VAL A 22 38.85 4.39 -0.59
C VAL A 22 38.83 5.55 0.39
N GLU A 23 38.68 6.77 -0.13
CA GLU A 23 38.42 7.96 0.68
C GLU A 23 37.07 7.73 1.37
N THR A 24 37.14 6.98 2.46
CA THR A 24 36.00 6.70 3.31
C THR A 24 36.00 7.82 4.32
N CYS A 25 34.89 8.55 4.44
CA CYS A 25 34.77 9.62 5.41
C CYS A 25 35.13 9.13 6.82
N PRO A 26 35.71 10.00 7.68
CA PRO A 26 36.07 9.63 9.05
C PRO A 26 34.84 9.14 9.84
N GLU A 27 35.09 8.48 10.98
CA GLU A 27 34.02 8.00 11.86
C GLU A 27 33.05 9.14 12.23
N ASN A 28 31.75 8.83 12.27
CA ASN A 28 30.64 9.77 12.49
C ASN A 28 30.33 10.72 11.32
N PHE A 29 30.94 10.50 10.16
CA PHE A 29 30.56 11.18 8.92
C PHE A 29 29.87 10.23 7.94
N PHE A 30 29.15 10.81 6.98
CA PHE A 30 28.62 10.13 5.82
C PHE A 30 29.09 10.82 4.55
N GLN A 31 29.29 10.03 3.49
CA GLN A 31 29.77 10.52 2.21
C GLN A 31 28.59 10.88 1.31
N LEU A 32 28.63 12.09 0.76
CA LEU A 32 27.76 12.51 -0.34
C LEU A 32 28.38 12.15 -1.70
N PRO A 33 27.59 12.13 -2.79
CA PRO A 33 28.07 11.82 -4.14
C PRO A 33 29.27 12.65 -4.59
N ASP A 34 29.37 13.91 -4.13
CA ASP A 34 30.46 14.83 -4.47
C ASP A 34 31.73 14.62 -3.64
N SER A 35 31.93 13.43 -3.05
CA SER A 35 33.01 13.11 -2.09
C SER A 35 33.05 14.01 -0.84
N LEU A 36 31.97 14.76 -0.57
CA LEU A 36 31.84 15.63 0.59
C LEU A 36 31.46 14.80 1.83
N CYS A 37 32.23 14.94 2.91
CA CYS A 37 31.93 14.31 4.18
C CYS A 37 31.10 15.23 5.08
N CYS A 38 29.90 14.80 5.43
CA CYS A 38 29.00 15.50 6.33
C CYS A 38 28.92 14.79 7.69
N MET A 39 28.78 15.55 8.78
CA MET A 39 28.52 14.95 10.10
C MET A 39 27.17 14.23 10.12
N ARG A 40 27.13 13.04 10.74
CA ARG A 40 25.87 12.33 10.98
C ARG A 40 25.02 13.07 12.01
N CYS A 41 23.71 12.93 11.86
CA CYS A 41 22.77 13.34 12.89
C CYS A 41 22.90 12.43 14.14
N PRO A 42 22.60 12.95 15.34
CA PRO A 42 22.57 12.13 16.54
C PRO A 42 21.45 11.09 16.48
N GLU A 43 21.50 10.10 17.37
CA GLU A 43 20.49 9.05 17.43
C GLU A 43 19.07 9.62 17.62
N GLY A 44 18.10 9.01 16.93
CA GLY A 44 16.71 9.49 16.94
C GLY A 44 16.47 10.73 16.07
N MET A 45 17.41 11.08 15.18
CA MET A 45 17.25 12.12 14.17
C MET A 45 17.65 11.61 12.78
N PHE A 46 17.09 12.23 11.74
CA PHE A 46 17.41 11.96 10.34
C PHE A 46 17.84 13.25 9.63
N VAL A 47 18.58 13.10 8.53
CA VAL A 47 19.05 14.20 7.69
C VAL A 47 17.88 14.73 6.86
N ALA A 48 17.33 15.87 7.27
CA ALA A 48 16.32 16.61 6.50
C ALA A 48 16.94 17.42 5.36
N LYS A 49 18.18 17.90 5.56
CA LYS A 49 18.96 18.60 4.52
C LYS A 49 20.43 18.23 4.60
N ASN A 50 20.99 17.82 3.46
CA ASN A 50 22.40 17.50 3.31
C ASN A 50 23.28 18.74 3.51
N CYS A 51 24.53 18.52 3.94
CA CYS A 51 25.52 19.59 3.97
C CYS A 51 25.93 19.97 2.54
N SER A 52 26.36 21.21 2.34
CA SER A 52 26.79 21.70 1.02
C SER A 52 28.06 22.53 1.13
N ARG A 53 28.86 22.51 0.05
CA ARG A 53 30.07 23.31 -0.07
C ARG A 53 29.70 24.63 -0.78
N GLY A 54 29.39 25.66 0.00
CA GLY A 54 29.00 26.99 -0.51
C GLY A 54 30.15 28.01 -0.47
N PRO A 55 30.16 29.02 -1.35
CA PRO A 55 31.17 30.08 -1.36
C PRO A 55 31.02 31.10 -0.22
N GLU A 56 29.80 31.28 0.33
CA GLU A 56 29.53 32.32 1.33
C GLU A 56 28.91 31.80 2.64
N VAL A 57 28.34 30.60 2.65
CA VAL A 57 27.78 29.98 3.87
C VAL A 57 27.96 28.47 3.78
N HIS A 58 28.67 27.89 4.76
CA HIS A 58 28.70 26.44 4.94
C HIS A 58 27.40 26.04 5.61
N PHE A 59 26.49 25.39 4.88
CA PHE A 59 25.32 24.78 5.51
C PHE A 59 25.76 23.45 6.13
N GLY A 60 25.80 23.42 7.47
CA GLY A 60 25.87 22.17 8.21
C GLY A 60 24.66 21.28 7.89
N VAL A 61 24.76 20.00 8.23
CA VAL A 61 23.63 19.07 8.12
C VAL A 61 22.45 19.58 8.94
N HIS A 62 21.27 19.58 8.34
CA HIS A 62 20.03 19.83 9.08
C HIS A 62 19.42 18.50 9.49
N CYS A 63 19.25 18.32 10.80
CA CYS A 63 18.72 17.11 11.40
C CYS A 63 17.33 17.37 11.96
N ASP A 64 16.37 16.55 11.57
CA ASP A 64 15.02 16.56 12.15
C ASP A 64 14.82 15.35 13.05
N LYS A 65 13.99 15.53 14.07
CA LYS A 65 13.66 14.47 15.01
C LYS A 65 12.76 13.45 14.35
N CYS A 66 13.10 12.17 14.51
CA CYS A 66 12.26 11.09 14.00
C CYS A 66 10.86 11.15 14.61
N ARG A 67 9.84 10.96 13.77
CA ARG A 67 8.46 10.89 14.22
C ARG A 67 8.22 9.65 15.06
N ARG A 68 7.36 9.78 16.08
CA ARG A 68 6.83 8.65 16.87
C ARG A 68 5.38 8.40 16.48
N CYS A 69 5.13 7.24 15.88
CA CYS A 69 3.79 6.88 15.42
C CYS A 69 2.80 6.71 16.59
N GLU A 70 3.28 6.35 17.78
CA GLU A 70 2.47 6.21 18.99
C GLU A 70 1.78 7.52 19.42
N GLU A 71 2.46 8.67 19.24
CA GLU A 71 1.94 9.99 19.62
C GLU A 71 0.72 10.40 18.75
N ILE A 72 0.61 9.81 17.55
CA ILE A 72 -0.47 10.05 16.59
C ILE A 72 -1.45 8.86 16.47
N GLY A 73 -1.31 7.85 17.34
CA GLY A 73 -2.19 6.67 17.34
C GLY A 73 -2.02 5.76 16.11
N GLN A 74 -0.85 5.77 15.49
CA GLN A 74 -0.51 4.97 14.30
C GLN A 74 0.51 3.87 14.64
N ILE A 75 0.64 2.88 13.76
CA ILE A 75 1.65 1.82 13.88
C ILE A 75 2.90 2.19 13.08
N THR A 76 4.07 1.83 13.61
CA THR A 76 5.33 2.00 12.90
C THR A 76 5.48 0.92 11.82
N VAL A 77 5.59 1.35 10.57
CA VAL A 77 5.83 0.45 9.42
C VAL A 77 7.32 0.32 9.12
N SER A 78 8.05 1.43 9.20
CA SER A 78 9.50 1.44 9.03
C SER A 78 10.16 2.32 10.07
N ASN A 79 11.27 1.82 10.62
CA ASN A 79 12.07 2.58 11.56
C ASN A 79 12.74 3.77 10.88
N CYS A 80 12.99 4.82 11.66
CA CYS A 80 13.79 5.95 11.26
C CYS A 80 15.22 5.52 10.94
N THR A 81 15.82 6.13 9.91
CA THR A 81 17.22 5.93 9.54
C THR A 81 17.92 7.28 9.44
N LEU A 82 19.23 7.27 9.17
CA LEU A 82 19.98 8.51 8.95
C LEU A 82 19.38 9.38 7.82
N PHE A 83 18.74 8.79 6.82
CA PHE A 83 18.26 9.51 5.62
C PHE A 83 16.74 9.43 5.42
N SER A 84 16.00 8.82 6.36
CA SER A 84 14.56 8.65 6.24
C SER A 84 13.88 8.76 7.59
N ASP A 85 12.80 9.53 7.65
CA ASP A 85 11.91 9.56 8.82
C ASP A 85 11.23 8.20 9.03
N THR A 86 10.65 8.02 10.21
CA THR A 86 9.77 6.89 10.56
C THR A 86 8.54 6.91 9.65
N GLN A 87 8.20 5.78 9.02
CA GLN A 87 6.92 5.65 8.33
C GLN A 87 5.86 5.12 9.30
N CYS A 88 4.76 5.85 9.36
CA CYS A 88 3.60 5.50 10.17
C CYS A 88 2.44 5.11 9.26
N ASP A 89 1.66 4.13 9.69
CA ASP A 89 0.43 3.71 9.02
C ASP A 89 -0.72 3.67 10.01
N ILE A 90 -1.91 3.92 9.50
CA ILE A 90 -3.14 3.80 10.26
C ILE A 90 -3.43 2.30 10.31
N GLY A 91 -2.95 1.64 11.37
CA GLY A 91 -3.14 0.20 11.55
C GLY A 91 -4.60 -0.22 11.32
N GLN A 92 -4.84 -1.50 11.03
CA GLN A 92 -6.12 -2.09 10.58
C GLN A 92 -7.38 -1.75 11.41
N LEU A 93 -7.28 -1.01 12.50
CA LEU A 93 -8.41 -0.47 13.27
C LEU A 93 -9.37 0.39 12.43
N SER A 94 -8.92 0.99 11.31
CA SER A 94 -9.80 1.73 10.38
C SER A 94 -10.67 0.84 9.51
N GLN A 95 -10.32 -0.44 9.32
CA GLN A 95 -11.18 -1.35 8.57
C GLN A 95 -12.43 -1.77 9.37
N LEU A 96 -12.35 -1.77 10.71
CA LEU A 96 -13.48 -2.09 11.58
C LEU A 96 -14.56 -1.01 11.56
N THR A 97 -14.21 0.27 11.41
CA THR A 97 -15.20 1.36 11.30
C THR A 97 -15.86 1.42 9.91
N LEU A 98 -15.19 1.00 8.84
CA LEU A 98 -15.80 0.98 7.49
C LEU A 98 -16.82 -0.16 7.33
N TYR A 99 -16.56 -1.34 7.91
CA TYR A 99 -17.50 -2.46 7.89
C TYR A 99 -18.68 -2.28 8.85
N GLY A 100 -18.49 -1.55 9.95
CA GLY A 100 -19.53 -1.26 10.93
C GLY A 100 -20.69 -0.42 10.38
N CYS A 101 -20.42 0.54 9.49
CA CYS A 101 -21.46 1.33 8.82
C CYS A 101 -22.26 0.52 7.78
N SER A 102 -21.66 -0.55 7.23
CA SER A 102 -22.30 -1.37 6.21
C SER A 102 -23.45 -2.21 6.76
N LEU A 103 -23.35 -2.71 7.99
CA LEU A 103 -24.42 -3.55 8.59
C LEU A 103 -25.73 -2.79 8.79
N VAL A 104 -25.68 -1.52 9.20
CA VAL A 104 -26.89 -0.70 9.38
C VAL A 104 -27.54 -0.42 8.03
N VAL A 105 -26.74 -0.05 7.02
CA VAL A 105 -27.24 0.22 5.66
C VAL A 105 -27.83 -1.06 5.05
N VAL A 106 -27.17 -2.20 5.19
CA VAL A 106 -27.67 -3.50 4.73
C VAL A 106 -28.95 -3.88 5.45
N ALA A 107 -29.03 -3.71 6.79
CA ALA A 107 -30.24 -3.99 7.55
C ALA A 107 -31.42 -3.12 7.10
N VAL A 108 -31.21 -1.81 6.89
CA VAL A 108 -32.23 -0.89 6.40
C VAL A 108 -32.69 -1.27 4.99
N PHE A 109 -31.76 -1.60 4.08
CA PHE A 109 -32.09 -2.06 2.74
C PHE A 109 -32.91 -3.36 2.75
N MET A 110 -32.49 -4.34 3.55
CA MET A 110 -33.20 -5.62 3.67
C MET A 110 -34.61 -5.42 4.24
N LEU A 111 -34.78 -4.57 5.25
CA LEU A 111 -36.10 -4.21 5.78
C LEU A 111 -36.99 -3.53 4.72
N ALA A 112 -36.44 -2.60 3.93
CA ALA A 112 -37.18 -1.94 2.87
C ALA A 112 -37.67 -2.93 1.79
N VAL A 113 -36.82 -3.88 1.38
CA VAL A 113 -37.19 -4.93 0.42
C VAL A 113 -38.28 -5.84 1.00
N ILE A 114 -38.15 -6.26 2.26
CA ILE A 114 -39.16 -7.09 2.94
C ILE A 114 -40.51 -6.37 2.98
N MET A 115 -40.53 -5.09 3.36
CA MET A 115 -41.76 -4.29 3.41
C MET A 115 -42.40 -4.13 2.03
N ALA A 116 -41.59 -3.93 0.97
CA ALA A 116 -42.09 -3.87 -0.40
C ALA A 116 -42.76 -5.19 -0.81
N VAL A 117 -42.12 -6.33 -0.53
CA VAL A 117 -42.68 -7.66 -0.84
C VAL A 117 -44.01 -7.88 -0.11
N PHE A 118 -44.09 -7.56 1.18
CA PHE A 118 -45.34 -7.67 1.94
C PHE A 118 -46.46 -6.79 1.36
N PHE A 119 -46.12 -5.58 0.91
CA PHE A 119 -47.06 -4.67 0.29
C PHE A 119 -47.62 -5.23 -1.04
N PHE A 120 -46.77 -5.78 -1.90
CA PHE A 120 -47.21 -6.42 -3.15
C PHE A 120 -48.08 -7.66 -2.92
N ILE A 121 -47.77 -8.47 -1.91
CA ILE A 121 -48.59 -9.64 -1.55
C ILE A 121 -49.97 -9.19 -1.04
N ARG A 122 -50.02 -8.15 -0.21
CA ARG A 122 -51.28 -7.57 0.29
C ARG A 122 -52.16 -7.04 -0.83
N ILE A 123 -51.59 -6.36 -1.83
CA ILE A 123 -52.35 -5.86 -2.99
C ILE A 123 -52.91 -7.03 -3.81
N ARG A 124 -52.11 -8.06 -4.08
CA ARG A 124 -52.62 -9.25 -4.81
C ARG A 124 -53.76 -9.94 -4.08
N LYS A 125 -53.67 -10.06 -2.75
CA LYS A 125 -54.71 -10.71 -1.95
C LYS A 125 -56.01 -9.89 -1.85
N SER A 126 -55.94 -8.57 -2.05
CA SER A 126 -57.12 -7.69 -2.04
C SER A 126 -57.84 -7.59 -3.39
N GLY A 127 -57.28 -8.18 -4.45
CA GLY A 127 -57.90 -8.25 -5.79
C GLY A 127 -58.75 -9.51 -6.02
N GLU A 128 -58.77 -10.44 -5.07
CA GLU A 128 -59.60 -11.65 -5.14
C GLU A 128 -60.96 -11.35 -4.49
N SER A 129 -61.78 -10.57 -5.19
CA SER A 129 -63.21 -10.41 -4.88
C SER A 129 -63.95 -11.59 -5.51
N ASP A 130 -64.76 -12.28 -4.71
CA ASP A 130 -65.54 -13.47 -5.06
C ASP A 130 -66.36 -13.31 -6.35
N GLU A 131 -66.08 -14.14 -7.37
CA GLU A 131 -67.06 -14.48 -8.40
C GLU A 131 -67.28 -16.00 -8.39
N SER A 132 -68.27 -16.42 -7.58
CA SER A 132 -68.84 -17.76 -7.59
C SER A 132 -70.12 -17.75 -8.44
N SER A 133 -70.13 -18.49 -9.54
CA SER A 133 -71.38 -18.98 -10.15
C SER A 133 -71.13 -20.33 -10.82
N GLU A 134 -71.77 -21.36 -10.25
CA GLU A 134 -71.86 -22.72 -10.77
C GLU A 134 -72.51 -22.77 -12.16
N GLY A 135 -72.04 -23.66 -13.03
CA GLY A 135 -72.78 -24.10 -14.23
C GLY A 135 -71.93 -24.54 -15.43
N GLU A 136 -71.40 -25.77 -15.40
CA GLU A 136 -70.99 -26.52 -16.60
C GLU A 136 -72.19 -26.81 -17.55
N PRO A 137 -72.04 -27.41 -18.75
CA PRO A 137 -70.93 -27.47 -19.73
C PRO A 137 -71.40 -27.17 -21.18
N CYS A 138 -70.51 -26.81 -22.13
CA CYS A 138 -70.79 -27.14 -23.54
C CYS A 138 -69.56 -27.25 -24.44
N LYS A 139 -69.41 -28.46 -24.98
CA LYS A 139 -68.48 -28.87 -26.02
C LYS A 139 -69.04 -28.43 -27.38
N ARG A 140 -68.33 -27.61 -28.16
CA ARG A 140 -68.49 -27.63 -29.64
C ARG A 140 -67.23 -27.25 -30.41
N ARG A 141 -66.73 -28.30 -31.06
CA ARG A 141 -65.75 -28.34 -32.14
C ARG A 141 -66.30 -27.63 -33.38
N ARG A 142 -65.38 -27.10 -34.20
CA ARG A 142 -65.35 -27.14 -35.69
C ARG A 142 -65.43 -25.79 -36.43
N ASP A 143 -64.24 -25.42 -36.91
CA ASP A 143 -63.86 -24.94 -38.25
C ASP A 143 -64.47 -23.71 -38.92
N SER A 144 -63.59 -23.15 -39.75
CA SER A 144 -63.84 -22.33 -40.95
C SER A 144 -64.06 -20.84 -40.70
N LEU A 145 -63.45 -19.91 -41.41
CA LEU A 145 -62.44 -19.96 -42.49
C LEU A 145 -62.09 -18.48 -42.79
N LYS A 146 -60.82 -18.19 -43.09
CA LYS A 146 -60.32 -17.17 -44.04
C LYS A 146 -60.86 -15.72 -43.95
N LYS A 147 -59.92 -14.77 -43.83
CA LYS A 147 -59.48 -13.87 -44.94
C LYS A 147 -58.21 -13.09 -44.51
N ILE A 148 -57.05 -13.36 -45.12
CA ILE A 148 -56.40 -12.70 -46.28
C ILE A 148 -55.59 -11.42 -45.90
N LEU A 149 -54.33 -11.40 -46.40
CA LEU A 149 -53.35 -10.32 -46.67
C LEU A 149 -52.07 -10.48 -45.83
N ILE A 150 -50.87 -10.77 -46.36
CA ILE A 150 -50.28 -11.08 -47.67
C ILE A 150 -49.20 -12.12 -47.40
#